data_AF-A0A7S0RXY3-F1
#
_entry.id   AF-A0A7S0RXY3-F1
#
_cell.length_a   1.000
_cell.length_b   1.000
_cell.length_c   1.000
_cell.angle_alpha   90.00
_cell.angle_beta   90.00
_cell.angle_gamma   90.00
#
_symmetry.space_group_name_H-M   'P 1'
#
loop_
_entity.id
_entity.type
_entity.pdbx_description
1 polymer ?
#
loop_
_entity_poly.entity_id
_entity_poly.type
_entity_poly.pdbx_seq_one_letter_code
_entity_poly.pdbx_strand_id
1 'polypeptide(L)'
;MGGGILGTLLVGALARPIYVQALTATECAGFVYTGHHSGIQLGLQILGLSVSIVWSALWAYPLFKILSRLNALRVDQVTELAGIDNIEHGGPAYPEFINYGASVTGGRER
;
A
#
# COMPACT_ATOMS: atom_id res chain seq x y z
N MET A 1 0.93 -3.16 -0.56
CA MET A 1 0.56 -4.26 -1.49
C MET A 1 1.45 -5.49 -1.36
N GLY A 2 2.78 -5.37 -1.19
CA GLY A 2 3.69 -6.53 -1.15
C GLY A 2 3.38 -7.60 -0.09
N GLY A 3 3.12 -7.20 1.15
CA GLY A 3 2.83 -8.16 2.24
C GLY A 3 1.53 -8.95 2.04
N GLY A 4 0.49 -8.32 1.49
CA GLY A 4 -0.80 -8.98 1.25
C GLY A 4 -0.73 -10.03 0.13
N ILE A 5 -0.04 -9.71 -0.97
CA ILE A 5 0.17 -10.63 -2.10
C ILE A 5 0.99 -11.85 -1.65
N LEU A 6 2.07 -11.64 -0.90
CA LEU A 6 2.87 -12.73 -0.38
C LEU A 6 2.06 -13.60 0.60
N GLY A 7 1.24 -12.99 1.45
CA GLY A 7 0.36 -13.71 2.37
C GLY A 7 -0.63 -14.64 1.67
N THR A 8 -1.35 -14.16 0.64
CA THR A 8 -2.34 -14.98 -0.09
C THR A 8 -1.67 -16.11 -0.88
N LEU A 9 -0.49 -15.87 -1.45
CA LEU A 9 0.31 -16.90 -2.12
C LEU A 9 0.81 -17.96 -1.14
N LEU A 10 1.28 -17.56 0.04
CA LEU A 10 1.72 -18.49 1.09
C LEU A 10 0.57 -19.35 1.61
N VAL A 11 -0.64 -18.80 1.72
CA VAL A 11 -1.84 -19.61 2.04
C VAL A 11 -2.13 -20.63 0.93
N GLY A 12 -2.00 -20.24 -0.34
CA GLY A 12 -2.16 -21.16 -1.47
C GLY A 12 -1.11 -22.29 -1.48
N ALA A 13 0.11 -22.00 -1.04
CA ALA A 13 1.21 -22.97 -1.02
C ALA A 13 1.21 -23.88 0.23
N LEU A 14 0.95 -23.32 1.41
CA LEU A 14 1.20 -23.97 2.71
C LEU A 14 -0.06 -24.30 3.51
N ALA A 15 -1.26 -24.17 2.93
CA ALA A 15 -2.48 -24.58 3.63
C ALA A 15 -2.50 -26.10 3.91
N ARG A 16 -2.65 -26.48 5.18
CA ARG A 16 -2.81 -27.89 5.57
C ARG A 16 -4.27 -28.33 5.40
N PRO A 17 -4.54 -29.49 4.79
CA PRO A 17 -5.89 -29.92 4.42
C PRO A 17 -6.82 -30.10 5.62
N ILE A 18 -6.31 -30.53 6.78
CA ILE A 18 -7.11 -30.73 8.00
C ILE A 18 -7.76 -29.45 8.52
N TYR A 19 -7.08 -28.30 8.39
CA TYR A 19 -7.63 -27.01 8.83
C TYR A 19 -8.55 -26.41 7.77
N VAL A 20 -8.27 -26.65 6.49
CA VAL A 20 -9.15 -26.21 5.40
C VAL A 20 -10.48 -26.95 5.48
N GLN A 21 -10.47 -28.27 5.62
CA GLN A 21 -11.69 -29.07 5.75
C GLN A 21 -12.53 -28.67 6.98
N ALA A 22 -11.89 -28.34 8.10
CA ALA A 22 -12.59 -27.86 9.29
C ALA A 22 -13.30 -26.50 9.09
N LEU A 23 -12.79 -25.65 8.19
CA LEU A 23 -13.29 -24.30 7.95
C LEU A 23 -14.27 -24.21 6.76
N THR A 24 -14.03 -24.99 5.71
CA THR A 24 -14.76 -24.89 4.43
C THR A 24 -15.54 -26.14 4.06
N ALA A 25 -15.49 -27.19 4.91
CA ALA A 25 -16.07 -28.51 4.65
C ALA A 25 -15.62 -29.14 3.31
N THR A 26 -14.53 -28.63 2.71
CA THR A 26 -14.03 -29.03 1.39
C THR A 26 -12.62 -29.56 1.53
N GLU A 27 -12.33 -30.70 0.88
CA GLU A 27 -10.99 -31.29 0.84
C GLU A 27 -10.11 -30.60 -0.21
N CYS A 28 -9.48 -29.50 0.20
CA CYS A 28 -8.45 -28.82 -0.59
C CYS A 28 -7.14 -28.75 0.20
N ALA A 29 -6.04 -29.19 -0.42
CA ALA A 29 -4.70 -29.06 0.14
C ALA A 29 -3.95 -27.88 -0.50
N GLY A 30 -3.03 -27.26 0.24
CA GLY A 30 -2.04 -26.36 -0.33
C GLY A 30 -1.04 -27.13 -1.20
N PHE A 31 -0.41 -26.42 -2.14
CA PHE A 31 0.45 -27.02 -3.17
C PHE A 31 1.58 -27.89 -2.59
N VAL A 32 2.18 -27.51 -1.45
CA VAL A 32 3.30 -28.22 -0.82
C VAL A 32 2.86 -29.48 -0.05
N TYR A 33 1.63 -29.49 0.47
CA TYR A 33 1.11 -30.60 1.28
C TYR A 33 0.41 -31.67 0.43
N THR A 34 1.01 -31.98 -0.73
CA THR A 34 0.48 -32.81 -1.83
C THR A 34 -0.49 -33.91 -1.36
N GLY A 35 -1.77 -33.75 -1.74
CA GLY A 35 -2.88 -34.68 -1.51
C GLY A 35 -3.92 -34.54 -2.64
N HIS A 36 -5.12 -35.13 -2.50
CA HIS A 36 -6.22 -34.88 -3.46
C HIS A 36 -6.47 -33.37 -3.59
N HIS A 37 -6.65 -32.88 -4.82
CA HIS A 37 -6.97 -31.47 -5.15
C HIS A 37 -5.97 -30.38 -4.71
N SER A 38 -4.67 -30.69 -4.60
CA SER A 38 -3.62 -29.76 -4.13
C SER A 38 -3.44 -28.45 -4.93
N GLY A 39 -3.94 -28.38 -6.17
CA GLY A 39 -3.83 -27.19 -7.03
C GLY A 39 -4.99 -26.20 -6.90
N ILE A 40 -6.14 -26.63 -6.36
CA ILE A 40 -7.37 -25.81 -6.34
C ILE A 40 -7.22 -24.63 -5.37
N GLN A 41 -6.58 -24.84 -4.23
CA GLN A 41 -6.37 -23.81 -3.22
C GLN A 41 -5.50 -22.65 -3.75
N LEU A 42 -4.43 -22.97 -4.49
CA LEU A 42 -3.58 -21.95 -5.09
C LEU A 42 -4.32 -21.18 -6.20
N GLY A 43 -5.10 -21.89 -7.03
CA GLY A 43 -5.91 -21.27 -8.08
C GLY A 43 -6.96 -20.29 -7.53
N LEU A 44 -7.65 -20.65 -6.44
CA LEU A 44 -8.62 -19.79 -5.78
C LEU A 44 -7.98 -18.53 -5.19
N GLN A 45 -6.79 -18.65 -4.59
CA GLN A 45 -6.06 -17.49 -4.05
C GLN A 45 -5.61 -16.53 -5.16
N ILE A 46 -5.14 -17.06 -6.29
CA ILE A 46 -4.78 -16.26 -7.46
C ILE A 46 -6.01 -15.55 -8.04
N LEU A 47 -7.16 -16.23 -8.11
CA LEU A 47 -8.41 -15.65 -8.59
C LEU A 47 -8.91 -14.54 -7.65
N GLY A 48 -8.92 -14.79 -6.34
CA GLY A 48 -9.32 -13.77 -5.36
C GLY A 48 -8.41 -12.54 -5.41
N LEU A 49 -7.10 -12.76 -5.59
CA LEU A 49 -6.13 -11.68 -5.77
C LEU A 49 -6.38 -10.88 -7.05
N SER A 50 -6.58 -11.56 -8.18
CA SER A 50 -6.81 -10.88 -9.47
C SER A 50 -8.10 -10.07 -9.46
N VAL A 51 -9.19 -10.62 -8.91
CA VAL A 51 -10.47 -9.90 -8.73
C VAL A 51 -10.28 -8.66 -7.86
N SER A 52 -9.54 -8.78 -6.75
CA SER A 52 -9.29 -7.64 -5.85
C SER A 52 -8.46 -6.54 -6.50
N ILE A 53 -7.42 -6.91 -7.26
CA ILE A 53 -6.59 -5.97 -8.02
C ILE A 53 -7.42 -5.26 -9.09
N VAL A 54 -8.18 -6.02 -9.88
CA VAL A 54 -9.03 -5.47 -10.95
C VAL A 54 -10.08 -4.54 -10.36
N TRP A 55 -10.76 -4.93 -9.28
CA TRP A 55 -11.75 -4.10 -8.61
C TRP A 55 -11.14 -2.80 -8.08
N SER A 56 -10.00 -2.88 -7.41
CA SER A 56 -9.30 -1.70 -6.88
C SER A 56 -8.86 -0.76 -8.00
N ALA A 57 -8.30 -1.31 -9.09
CA ALA A 57 -7.88 -0.52 -10.25
C ALA A 57 -9.07 0.10 -10.99
N LEU A 58 -10.19 -0.63 -11.11
CA LEU A 58 -11.40 -0.17 -11.79
C LEU A 58 -11.99 1.08 -11.12
N TRP A 59 -11.89 1.19 -9.79
CA TRP A 59 -12.36 2.38 -9.08
C TRP A 59 -11.28 3.45 -8.95
N ALA A 60 -10.04 3.07 -8.64
CA ALA A 60 -8.95 4.02 -8.45
C ALA A 60 -8.60 4.74 -9.77
N TYR A 61 -8.47 4.02 -10.88
CA TYR A 61 -8.04 4.58 -12.16
C TYR A 61 -8.95 5.72 -12.67
N PRO A 62 -10.28 5.57 -12.79
CA PRO A 62 -11.12 6.67 -13.24
C PRO A 62 -11.12 7.84 -12.25
N LEU A 63 -11.11 7.59 -10.94
CA LEU A 63 -11.01 8.65 -9.93
C LEU A 63 -9.73 9.48 -10.11
N PHE A 64 -8.57 8.83 -10.10
CA PHE A 64 -7.28 9.49 -10.27
C PHE A 64 -7.17 10.17 -11.64
N LYS A 65 -7.74 9.59 -12.70
CA LYS A 65 -7.75 10.19 -14.03
C LYS A 65 -8.60 11.44 -14.11
N ILE A 66 -9.77 11.46 -13.46
CA ILE A 66 -10.63 12.65 -13.36
C ILE A 66 -9.92 13.74 -12.56
N LEU A 67 -9.43 13.42 -11.37
CA LEU A 67 -8.72 14.37 -10.51
C LEU A 67 -7.44 14.90 -11.17
N SER A 68 -6.73 14.07 -11.93
CA SER A 68 -5.55 14.49 -12.71
C SER A 68 -5.92 15.48 -13.81
N ARG A 69 -7.04 15.30 -14.51
CA ARG A 69 -7.52 16.28 -15.48
C ARG A 69 -7.94 17.61 -14.86
N LEU A 70 -8.33 17.59 -13.59
CA LEU A 70 -8.66 18.78 -12.81
C LEU A 70 -7.43 19.45 -12.18
N ASN A 71 -6.20 18.94 -12.45
CA ASN A 71 -4.95 19.37 -11.81
C ASN A 71 -5.03 19.42 -10.27
N ALA A 72 -5.88 18.56 -9.67
CA ALA A 72 -6.12 18.54 -8.24
C ALA A 72 -5.25 17.51 -7.49
N LEU A 73 -4.43 16.74 -8.22
CA LEU A 73 -3.64 15.64 -7.66
C LEU A 73 -2.29 16.06 -7.09
N ARG A 74 -1.69 17.10 -7.67
CA ARG A 74 -0.36 17.58 -7.32
C ARG A 74 -0.38 19.10 -7.35
N VAL A 75 0.14 19.68 -6.28
CA VAL A 75 0.32 21.12 -6.12
C VAL A 75 1.38 21.62 -7.10
N ASP A 76 1.31 22.90 -7.49
CA ASP A 76 2.30 23.51 -8.37
C ASP A 76 3.72 23.38 -7.82
N GLN A 77 4.71 23.27 -8.71
CA GLN A 77 6.10 23.02 -8.36
C GLN A 77 6.66 24.09 -7.41
N VAL A 78 6.22 25.35 -7.53
CA VAL A 78 6.64 26.45 -6.64
C VAL A 78 6.13 26.24 -5.21
N THR A 79 4.88 25.82 -5.07
CA THR A 79 4.24 25.54 -3.77
C THR A 79 4.76 24.22 -3.17
N GLU A 80 5.11 23.23 -4.00
CA GLU A 80 5.79 21.99 -3.56
C GLU A 80 7.17 22.29 -2.97
N LEU A 81 7.92 23.24 -3.54
CA LEU A 81 9.23 23.69 -3.05
C LEU A 81 9.15 24.55 -1.79
N ALA A 82 8.16 25.43 -1.69
CA ALA A 82 7.96 26.31 -0.54
C ALA A 82 7.41 25.57 0.71
N GLY A 83 6.83 24.40 0.50
CA GLY A 83 6.18 23.59 1.53
C GLY A 83 4.73 24.00 1.75
N ILE A 84 3.81 23.05 1.61
CA ILE A 84 2.37 23.26 1.82
C ILE A 84 2.08 23.77 3.23
N ASP A 85 2.77 23.24 4.24
CA ASP A 85 2.58 23.66 5.64
C ASP A 85 2.90 25.15 5.84
N ASN A 86 3.93 25.65 5.15
CA ASN A 86 4.34 27.04 5.24
C ASN A 86 3.32 28.00 4.58
N ILE A 87 2.57 27.51 3.59
CA ILE A 87 1.60 28.30 2.80
C ILE A 87 0.18 28.22 3.39
N GLU A 88 -0.27 27.04 3.83
CA GLU A 88 -1.63 26.85 4.34
C GLU A 88 -1.75 27.03 5.86
N HIS A 89 -0.71 26.70 6.62
CA HIS A 89 -0.75 26.71 8.09
C HIS A 89 0.10 27.83 8.72
N GLY A 90 0.71 28.70 7.90
CA GLY A 90 1.37 29.93 8.36
C GLY A 90 2.64 29.72 9.18
N GLY A 91 3.22 28.52 9.14
CA GLY A 91 4.46 28.20 9.84
C GLY A 91 5.01 26.82 9.44
N PRO A 92 6.31 26.58 9.67
CA PRO A 92 6.92 25.28 9.43
C PRO A 92 6.29 24.22 10.35
N ALA A 93 6.01 23.02 9.81
CA ALA A 93 5.52 21.90 10.63
C ALA A 93 6.46 21.51 11.77
N TYR A 94 7.75 21.83 11.63
CA TYR A 94 8.78 21.56 12.64
C TYR A 94 9.63 22.82 12.91
N PRO A 95 9.14 23.76 13.72
CA PRO A 95 9.85 25.01 14.03
C PRO A 95 11.19 24.79 14.76
N GLU A 96 11.38 23.65 15.43
CA GLU A 96 12.59 23.29 16.16
C GLU A 96 13.80 23.04 15.25
N PHE A 97 13.62 22.50 14.04
CA PHE A 97 14.72 22.29 13.10
C PHE A 97 15.16 23.59 12.41
N ILE A 98 14.24 24.54 12.22
CA ILE A 98 14.57 25.86 11.67
C ILE A 98 15.35 26.70 12.68
N ASN A 99 14.94 26.66 13.96
CA ASN A 99 15.65 27.37 15.03
C ASN A 99 17.05 26.79 15.32
N TYR A 100 17.26 25.49 15.13
CA TYR A 100 18.60 24.89 15.25
C TYR A 100 19.54 25.33 14.12
N GLY A 101 19.04 25.49 12.90
CA GLY A 101 19.82 26.03 11.77
C GLY A 101 20.20 27.50 11.96
N ALA A 102 19.27 28.33 12.46
CA ALA A 102 19.53 29.76 12.68
C ALA A 102 20.46 30.05 13.88
N SER A 103 20.40 29.24 14.94
CA SER A 103 21.25 29.41 16.13
C SER A 103 22.71 28.97 15.92
N VAL A 104 22.99 28.12 14.94
CA VAL A 104 24.37 27.69 14.61
C VAL A 104 25.10 28.73 13.76
N THR A 105 24.41 29.46 12.87
CA THR A 105 25.03 30.50 12.01
C THR A 105 25.15 31.86 12.67
N GLY A 106 24.35 32.16 13.71
CA GLY A 106 24.39 33.43 14.45
C GLY A 106 25.48 33.55 15.51
N GLY A 107 26.34 32.53 15.67
CA GLY A 107 27.31 32.42 16.75
C GLY A 107 28.76 32.83 16.41
N ARG A 108 29.05 33.37 15.22
CA ARG A 108 30.43 33.73 14.82
C ARG A 108 30.61 35.18 14.37
N GLU A 109 30.13 36.11 15.19
CA GLU A 109 30.65 37.48 15.23
C GLU A 109 30.84 37.91 16.69
N ARG A 110 32.00 37.54 17.25
CA ARG A 110 32.72 38.31 18.27
C ARG A 110 34.21 38.15 18.02
#